data_AF-A0A958X8M7-F1
#
_entry.id   AF-A0A958X8M7-F1
#
_cell.length_a   1.000
_cell.length_b   1.000
_cell.length_c   1.000
_cell.angle_alpha   90.00
_cell.angle_beta   90.00
_cell.angle_gamma   90.00
#
_symmetry.space_group_name_H-M   'P 1'
#
loop_
_entity.id
_entity.type
_entity.pdbx_description
1 polymer ?
#
loop_
_entity_poly.entity_id
_entity_poly.type
_entity_poly.pdbx_seq_one_letter_code
_entity_poly.pdbx_strand_id
1 'polypeptide(L)'
;MRFALFVLLLFVYACRPEGPETLPLPTKICIKTTHHDYPLTGSTVYLKYFSDTFPGYDKGAEFYDASFKTGADARGCLESVPEGKHWLVAFGYDSLHFPHEAFGSLPVEISLTYRPVIDTMLYLGH
;
A
#
# COMPACT_ATOMS: atom_id res chain seq x y z
N MET A 1 -27.89 0.22 -49.69
CA MET A 1 -28.09 0.48 -48.24
C MET A 1 -27.39 -0.53 -47.32
N ARG A 2 -27.40 -1.85 -47.58
CA ARG A 2 -26.76 -2.85 -46.68
C ARG A 2 -25.23 -2.71 -46.54
N PHE A 3 -24.54 -2.28 -47.60
CA PHE A 3 -23.09 -2.08 -47.59
C PHE A 3 -22.65 -0.88 -46.73
N ALA A 4 -23.44 0.21 -46.75
CA ALA A 4 -23.18 1.40 -45.94
C ALA A 4 -23.30 1.11 -44.43
N LEU A 5 -24.24 0.24 -44.05
CA LEU A 5 -24.40 -0.20 -42.65
C LEU A 5 -23.17 -1.02 -42.17
N PHE A 6 -22.62 -1.86 -43.04
CA PHE A 6 -21.44 -2.68 -42.74
C PHE A 6 -20.18 -1.83 -42.57
N VAL A 7 -20.01 -0.81 -43.42
CA VAL A 7 -18.92 0.16 -43.31
C VAL A 7 -19.05 1.00 -42.04
N LEU A 8 -20.26 1.42 -41.66
CA LEU A 8 -20.50 2.16 -40.42
C LEU A 8 -20.10 1.35 -39.18
N LEU A 9 -20.42 0.05 -39.14
CA LEU A 9 -20.08 -0.85 -38.02
C LEU A 9 -18.56 -1.04 -37.83
N LEU A 10 -17.78 -1.01 -38.90
CA LEU A 10 -16.32 -1.12 -38.84
C LEU A 10 -15.67 0.13 -38.22
N PHE A 11 -16.24 1.32 -38.47
CA PHE A 11 -15.77 2.56 -37.86
C PHE A 11 -16.02 2.63 -36.36
N VAL A 12 -17.09 2.00 -35.84
CA VAL A 12 -17.35 1.95 -34.39
C VAL A 12 -16.31 1.07 -33.66
N TYR A 13 -15.82 0.02 -34.30
CA TYR A 13 -14.80 -0.86 -33.71
C TYR A 13 -13.39 -0.26 -33.69
N ALA A 14 -13.06 0.61 -34.66
CA ALA A 14 -11.75 1.27 -34.75
C ALA A 14 -11.54 2.38 -33.70
N CYS A 15 -12.61 2.86 -33.07
CA CYS A 15 -12.55 3.92 -32.06
C CYS A 15 -12.61 3.39 -30.62
N ARG A 16 -12.52 2.07 -30.39
CA ARG A 16 -12.50 1.56 -29.02
C ARG A 16 -11.12 1.82 -28.41
N PRO A 17 -11.03 2.60 -27.31
CA PRO A 17 -9.76 2.74 -26.60
C PRO A 17 -9.31 1.38 -26.09
N GLU A 18 -8.00 1.16 -26.08
CA GLU A 18 -7.39 -0.02 -25.49
C GLU A 18 -7.85 -0.13 -24.03
N GLY A 19 -8.22 -1.34 -23.61
CA GLY A 19 -8.57 -1.58 -22.21
C GLY A 19 -7.36 -1.33 -21.31
N PRO A 20 -7.55 -1.07 -20.02
CA PRO A 20 -6.42 -0.94 -19.10
C PRO A 20 -5.63 -2.25 -19.09
N GLU A 21 -4.30 -2.16 -19.18
CA GLU A 21 -3.41 -3.34 -19.17
C GLU A 21 -3.53 -4.14 -17.85
N THR A 22 -3.92 -3.46 -16.77
CA THR A 22 -4.21 -4.08 -15.48
C THR A 22 -5.47 -3.49 -14.88
N LEU A 23 -6.31 -4.34 -14.28
CA LEU A 23 -7.42 -3.89 -13.43
C LEU A 23 -6.86 -3.73 -12.01
N PRO A 24 -6.88 -2.51 -11.43
CA PRO A 24 -6.41 -2.31 -10.08
C PRO A 24 -7.25 -3.15 -9.11
N LEU A 25 -6.59 -3.86 -8.19
CA LEU A 25 -7.30 -4.61 -7.16
C LEU A 25 -8.02 -3.62 -6.24
N PRO A 26 -9.28 -3.88 -5.84
CA PRO A 26 -10.04 -3.01 -4.95
C PRO A 26 -9.59 -3.18 -3.48
N THR A 27 -8.30 -3.34 -3.27
CA THR A 27 -7.67 -3.63 -1.98
C THR A 27 -6.78 -2.48 -1.55
N LYS A 28 -6.71 -2.26 -0.24
CA LYS A 28 -5.96 -1.13 0.32
C LYS A 28 -5.43 -1.42 1.71
N ILE A 29 -4.24 -0.93 2.01
CA ILE A 29 -3.72 -0.83 3.38
C ILE A 29 -3.50 0.65 3.70
N CYS A 30 -4.15 1.15 4.74
CA CYS A 30 -3.90 2.46 5.33
C CYS A 30 -3.33 2.29 6.74
N ILE A 31 -2.21 2.97 6.99
CA ILE A 31 -1.52 2.94 8.28
C ILE A 31 -1.46 4.35 8.85
N LYS A 32 -1.79 4.46 10.13
CA LYS A 32 -1.40 5.59 10.97
C LYS A 32 -0.22 5.20 11.86
N THR A 33 0.87 5.95 11.82
CA THR A 33 2.04 5.71 12.67
C THR A 33 1.93 6.47 13.99
N THR A 34 2.29 5.81 15.08
CA THR A 34 2.27 6.39 16.43
C THR A 34 3.53 6.02 17.20
N HIS A 35 3.96 6.88 18.12
CA HIS A 35 5.07 6.65 19.04
C HIS A 35 4.73 7.34 20.37
N HIS A 36 4.85 6.66 21.52
CA HIS A 36 4.45 7.18 22.85
C HIS A 36 3.11 7.93 22.87
N ASP A 37 2.08 7.35 22.24
CA ASP A 37 0.71 7.89 22.14
C ASP A 37 0.52 9.16 21.29
N TYR A 38 1.55 9.65 20.60
CA TYR A 38 1.43 10.74 19.64
C TYR A 38 1.65 10.29 18.19
N PRO A 39 1.03 10.97 17.20
CA PRO A 39 1.25 10.67 15.79
C PRO A 39 2.72 10.92 15.39
N LEU A 40 3.35 9.93 14.77
CA LEU A 40 4.72 10.06 14.26
C LEU A 40 4.66 10.33 12.74
N THR A 41 4.72 11.60 12.36
CA THR A 41 4.59 12.02 10.95
C THR A 41 5.84 11.73 10.14
N GLY A 42 5.69 11.52 8.83
CA GLY A 42 6.84 11.38 7.93
C GLY A 42 7.58 10.05 8.05
N SER A 43 7.00 9.05 8.72
CA SER A 43 7.53 7.69 8.77
C SER A 43 7.50 7.04 7.39
N THR A 44 8.52 6.26 7.06
CA THR A 44 8.51 5.38 5.88
C THR A 44 8.00 4.02 6.30
N VAL A 45 6.98 3.53 5.61
CA VAL A 45 6.40 2.20 5.82
C VAL A 45 6.72 1.34 4.60
N TYR A 46 7.50 0.30 4.83
CA TYR A 46 7.82 -0.73 3.86
C TYR A 46 6.87 -1.92 4.00
N LEU A 47 6.60 -2.58 2.87
CA LEU A 47 5.72 -3.73 2.80
C LEU A 47 6.42 -4.88 2.08
N LYS A 48 6.46 -6.05 2.72
CA LYS A 48 6.89 -7.31 2.11
C LYS A 48 5.65 -8.16 1.81
N TYR A 49 5.43 -8.46 0.53
CA TYR A 49 4.34 -9.31 0.10
C TYR A 49 4.59 -10.77 0.45
N PHE A 50 3.49 -11.51 0.58
CA PHE A 50 3.44 -12.97 0.77
C PHE A 50 4.40 -13.50 1.85
N SER A 51 4.50 -12.80 2.98
CA SER A 51 5.38 -13.15 4.07
C SER A 51 4.59 -13.30 5.36
N ASP A 52 4.78 -14.44 6.01
CA ASP A 52 4.23 -14.80 7.32
C ASP A 52 5.28 -14.72 8.44
N THR A 53 6.49 -14.28 8.10
CA THR A 53 7.65 -14.23 8.99
C THR A 53 8.17 -12.80 9.05
N PHE A 54 8.47 -12.32 10.25
CA PHE A 54 9.04 -10.99 10.44
C PHE A 54 10.37 -10.84 9.68
N PRO A 55 10.50 -9.86 8.75
CA PRO A 55 11.71 -9.71 7.93
C PRO A 55 12.92 -9.13 8.67
N GLY A 56 12.74 -8.57 9.86
CA GLY A 56 13.80 -7.84 10.58
C GLY A 56 13.79 -6.33 10.29
N TYR A 57 14.60 -5.59 11.04
CA TYR A 57 14.80 -4.14 10.88
C TYR A 57 16.11 -3.78 10.17
N ASP A 58 16.90 -4.78 9.79
CA ASP A 58 18.23 -4.64 9.19
C ASP A 58 18.22 -4.64 7.64
N LYS A 59 17.03 -4.72 7.03
CA LYS A 59 16.88 -4.83 5.57
C LYS A 59 16.86 -3.45 4.91
N GLY A 60 17.56 -3.33 3.78
CA GLY A 60 17.49 -2.16 2.90
C GLY A 60 16.15 -2.07 2.17
N ALA A 61 15.89 -0.90 1.56
CA ALA A 61 14.64 -0.62 0.85
C ALA A 61 14.38 -1.61 -0.30
N GLU A 62 15.44 -2.08 -0.96
CA GLU A 62 15.42 -3.02 -2.08
C GLU A 62 14.91 -4.43 -1.73
N PHE A 63 14.88 -4.77 -0.44
CA PHE A 63 14.34 -6.05 0.02
C PHE A 63 12.80 -6.09 -0.03
N TYR A 64 12.17 -4.91 0.07
CA TYR A 64 10.72 -4.75 0.16
C TYR A 64 10.09 -4.56 -1.21
N ASP A 65 8.83 -4.96 -1.33
CA ASP A 65 8.11 -4.97 -2.61
C ASP A 65 7.37 -3.65 -2.85
N ALA A 66 7.04 -2.92 -1.78
CA ALA A 66 6.43 -1.60 -1.85
C ALA A 66 6.80 -0.75 -0.62
N SER A 67 6.62 0.57 -0.76
CA SER A 67 6.70 1.49 0.37
C SER A 67 5.82 2.72 0.16
N PHE A 68 5.50 3.39 1.26
CA PHE A 68 4.90 4.72 1.24
C PHE A 68 5.38 5.52 2.45
N LYS A 69 5.24 6.84 2.39
CA LYS A 69 5.56 7.76 3.50
C LYS A 69 4.28 8.29 4.13
N THR A 70 4.21 8.37 5.45
CA THR A 70 3.07 8.96 6.14
C THR A 70 3.09 10.49 6.02
N GLY A 71 1.90 11.08 5.89
CA GLY A 71 1.70 12.50 5.73
C GLY A 71 1.72 13.27 7.05
N ALA A 72 1.23 14.51 6.99
CA ALA A 72 1.17 15.43 8.14
C ALA A 72 0.20 14.97 9.25
N ASP A 73 -0.74 14.08 8.94
CA ASP A 73 -1.65 13.43 9.90
C ASP A 73 -1.11 12.08 10.40
N ALA A 74 0.16 11.78 10.11
CA ALA A 74 0.85 10.51 10.33
C ALA A 74 0.17 9.32 9.63
N ARG A 75 -0.61 9.56 8.57
CA ARG A 75 -1.30 8.52 7.81
C ARG A 75 -0.74 8.38 6.41
N GLY A 76 -0.76 7.16 5.88
CA GLY A 76 -0.49 6.89 4.47
C GLY A 76 -1.19 5.60 4.04
N CYS A 77 -1.43 5.46 2.73
CA CYS A 77 -2.09 4.28 2.18
C CYS A 77 -1.34 3.74 0.97
N LEU A 78 -1.43 2.42 0.78
CA LEU A 78 -1.03 1.70 -0.41
C LEU A 78 -2.27 1.05 -1.03
N GLU A 79 -2.50 1.32 -2.31
CA GLU A 79 -3.62 0.79 -3.09
C GLU A 79 -3.20 -0.47 -3.86
N SER A 80 -4.16 -1.27 -4.30
CA SER A 80 -3.95 -2.46 -5.15
C SER A 80 -3.00 -3.50 -4.55
N VAL A 81 -3.07 -3.70 -3.24
CA VAL A 81 -2.28 -4.70 -2.52
C VAL A 81 -2.76 -6.11 -2.87
N PRO A 82 -1.89 -7.05 -3.28
CA PRO A 82 -2.32 -8.41 -3.61
C PRO A 82 -3.02 -9.10 -2.43
N GLU A 83 -3.92 -10.05 -2.71
CA GLU A 83 -4.53 -10.88 -1.65
C GLU A 83 -3.49 -11.81 -1.02
N GLY A 84 -3.45 -11.88 0.30
CA GLY A 84 -2.53 -12.73 1.06
C GLY A 84 -2.02 -12.11 2.35
N LYS A 85 -1.04 -12.79 2.95
CA LYS A 85 -0.36 -12.34 4.17
C LYS A 85 0.87 -11.50 3.82
N HIS A 86 1.05 -10.39 4.51
CA HIS A 86 2.14 -9.46 4.28
C HIS A 86 2.72 -8.99 5.60
N TRP A 87 3.92 -8.40 5.51
CA TRP A 87 4.56 -7.79 6.66
C TRP A 87 4.84 -6.31 6.41
N LEU A 88 4.42 -5.46 7.33
CA LEU A 88 4.77 -4.04 7.34
C LEU A 88 5.95 -3.81 8.28
N VAL A 89 6.86 -2.95 7.86
CA VAL A 89 7.96 -2.45 8.69
C VAL A 89 8.01 -0.94 8.53
N ALA A 90 7.87 -0.21 9.64
CA ALA A 90 7.91 1.24 9.63
C ALA A 90 9.16 1.76 10.33
N PHE A 91 9.73 2.82 9.77
CA PHE A 91 10.83 3.59 10.34
C PHE A 91 10.41 5.05 10.42
N GLY A 92 10.67 5.69 11.56
CA GLY A 92 10.42 7.09 11.81
C GLY A 92 11.51 7.69 12.67
N TYR A 93 11.41 8.98 12.92
CA TYR A 93 12.37 9.71 13.74
C TYR A 93 11.61 10.60 14.72
N ASP A 94 11.75 10.33 16.02
CA ASP A 94 11.26 11.23 17.05
C ASP A 94 12.22 12.40 17.16
N SER A 95 11.75 13.60 16.83
CA SER A 95 12.53 14.84 16.96
C SER A 95 12.16 15.66 18.19
N LEU A 96 11.08 15.32 18.88
CA LEU A 96 10.42 16.18 19.86
C LEU A 96 10.75 15.78 21.30
N HIS A 97 10.73 14.49 21.63
CA HIS A 97 10.90 14.05 23.03
C HIS A 97 12.29 13.51 23.28
N PHE A 98 12.75 12.59 22.42
CA PHE A 98 14.11 12.08 22.44
C PHE A 98 14.57 11.94 20.99
N PRO A 99 15.62 12.64 20.53
CA PRO A 99 16.13 12.48 19.17
C PRO A 99 16.66 11.05 18.91
N HIS A 100 15.81 10.17 18.40
CA HIS A 100 16.16 8.79 18.06
C HIS A 100 15.31 8.23 16.91
N GLU A 101 15.84 7.20 16.26
CA GLU A 101 15.10 6.42 15.28
C GLU A 101 14.10 5.53 16.02
N ALA A 102 12.84 5.57 15.58
CA ALA A 102 11.80 4.70 16.07
C ALA A 102 11.37 3.74 14.97
N PHE A 103 11.16 2.47 15.31
CA PHE A 103 10.73 1.45 14.36
C PHE A 103 9.66 0.52 14.96
N GLY A 104 8.91 -0.10 14.06
CA GLY A 104 7.82 -1.01 14.40
C GLY A 104 7.45 -1.91 13.24
N SER A 105 6.70 -2.98 13.51
CA SER A 105 6.23 -3.88 12.47
C SER A 105 4.84 -4.43 12.76
N LEU A 106 4.14 -4.86 11.71
CA LEU A 106 2.77 -5.36 11.79
C LEU A 106 2.53 -6.43 10.73
N PRO A 107 2.20 -7.68 11.09
CA PRO A 107 1.64 -8.63 10.14
C PRO A 107 0.22 -8.22 9.73
N VAL A 108 -0.10 -8.35 8.45
CA VAL A 108 -1.43 -8.08 7.92
C VAL A 108 -1.87 -9.17 6.94
N GLU A 109 -3.18 -9.31 6.78
CA GLU A 109 -3.77 -10.20 5.80
C GLU A 109 -4.85 -9.44 5.02
N ILE A 110 -4.62 -9.25 3.72
CA ILE A 110 -5.60 -8.72 2.79
C ILE A 110 -6.36 -9.89 2.20
N SER A 111 -7.69 -9.82 2.22
CA SER A 111 -8.53 -10.77 1.49
C SER A 111 -9.68 -10.07 0.80
N LEU A 112 -9.88 -10.40 -0.48
CA LEU A 112 -11.01 -9.92 -1.27
C LEU A 112 -12.36 -10.42 -0.70
N THR A 113 -12.34 -11.51 0.06
CA THR A 113 -13.55 -12.13 0.60
C THR A 113 -14.03 -11.46 1.90
N TYR A 114 -13.11 -11.16 2.83
CA TYR A 114 -13.50 -10.75 4.18
C TYR A 114 -12.79 -9.50 4.72
N ARG A 115 -11.69 -9.05 4.11
CA ARG A 115 -10.95 -7.86 4.55
C ARG A 115 -10.17 -7.23 3.38
N PRO A 116 -10.86 -6.60 2.41
CA PRO A 116 -10.20 -5.98 1.27
C PRO A 116 -9.48 -4.68 1.65
N VAL A 117 -9.93 -4.03 2.72
CA VAL A 117 -9.34 -2.79 3.24
C VAL A 117 -8.85 -3.02 4.66
N ILE A 118 -7.60 -2.66 4.91
CA ILE A 118 -7.01 -2.58 6.23
C ILE A 118 -6.81 -1.10 6.54
N ASP A 119 -7.36 -0.66 7.66
CA ASP A 119 -7.19 0.69 8.18
C ASP A 119 -6.83 0.56 9.66
N THR A 120 -5.55 0.77 9.98
CA THR A 120 -5.03 0.43 11.31
C THR A 120 -3.87 1.34 11.71
N MET A 121 -3.39 1.14 12.94
CA MET A 121 -2.27 1.84 13.53
C MET A 121 -1.05 0.93 13.60
N LEU A 122 0.13 1.49 13.37
CA LEU A 122 1.42 0.83 13.57
C LEU A 122 2.20 1.62 14.63
N TYR A 123 2.49 0.96 15.75
CA TYR A 123 3.24 1.53 16.87
C TYR A 123 4.75 1.38 16.64
N LEU A 124 5.48 2.48 16.79
CA LEU A 124 6.94 2.55 16.73
C LEU A 124 7.44 2.82 18.15
N GLY A 125 8.44 2.09 18.65
CA GLY A 125 8.65 2.00 20.10
C GLY A 125 10.08 1.94 20.63
N HIS A 126 11.09 1.92 19.76
CA HIS A 126 12.48 1.68 20.16
C HIS A 126 13.34 2.90 19.91
#